data_AF-A0A8J8KYQ2-F1
#
_entry.id   AF-A0A8J8KYQ2-F1
#
_cell.length_a   1.000
_cell.length_b   1.000
_cell.length_c   1.000
_cell.angle_alpha   90.00
_cell.angle_beta   90.00
_cell.angle_gamma   90.00
#
_symmetry.space_group_name_H-M   'P 1'
#
loop_
_entity.id
_entity.type
_entity.pdbx_description
1 polymer ?
#
loop_
_entity_poly.entity_id
_entity_poly.type
_entity_poly.pdbx_seq_one_letter_code
_entity_poly.pdbx_strand_id
1 'polypeptide(L)'
;MSPRPVIATGQQIGAGWSPALSIAKALAALAEARRTGAEAVYWLADEDHDHAEVASVVGWDGSRLVRHRFRFDTRPGTATGWLPWSPQHQAEATKLWGPLPEPEAPTLRGHVLALGRPLWERGLRPFSPTNPEVRDPIQAELERWRSLDLQAGLVQQADRLIAQGAPLPLDPRVQAAWFSLDPGTGRRQRLEPGEVLAKGLWLSPGAAIRPLMQSLLLPVAAVVLGPSERAYWRLCEPLWDRVGLPAPRILPRPSVFVMPSGYRIAPDQMDALRLGAWDNLGPWAGVFPTGMVQEIQPDSAWPMAIQERFRREQARSRERLGKLDRRLHREAAGRMLGGDPEFLRQTLFPFGRPQERVIPGLPWLRSGALLDAILDRMDGTRPVILVEEP
;
A
#
# COMPACT_ATOMS: atom_id res chain seq x y z
N MET A 1 -5.26 -36.76 3.38
CA MET A 1 -4.27 -35.92 2.67
C MET A 1 -3.93 -34.75 3.57
N SER A 2 -2.66 -34.51 3.89
CA SER A 2 -2.26 -33.31 4.64
C SER A 2 -2.71 -32.06 3.88
N PRO A 3 -3.18 -31.00 4.57
CA PRO A 3 -3.65 -29.80 3.90
C PRO A 3 -2.50 -29.17 3.10
N ARG A 4 -2.80 -28.65 1.90
CA ARG A 4 -1.79 -28.01 1.05
C ARG A 4 -1.22 -26.78 1.76
N PRO A 5 0.11 -26.55 1.70
CA PRO A 5 0.70 -25.32 2.22
C PRO A 5 0.07 -24.08 1.59
N VAL A 6 -0.05 -23.00 2.36
CA VAL A 6 -0.63 -21.72 1.90
C VAL A 6 0.45 -20.65 1.79
N ILE A 7 0.44 -19.93 0.67
CA ILE A 7 1.08 -18.62 0.51
C ILE A 7 0.02 -17.56 0.72
N ALA A 8 0.10 -16.86 1.85
CA ALA A 8 -0.90 -15.86 2.21
C ALA A 8 -0.40 -14.44 1.88
N THR A 9 -1.35 -13.58 1.57
CA THR A 9 -1.19 -12.13 1.61
C THR A 9 -2.54 -11.54 2.00
N GLY A 10 -2.65 -10.23 2.17
CA GLY A 10 -3.94 -9.63 2.48
C GLY A 10 -3.86 -8.12 2.59
N GLN A 11 -5.00 -7.46 2.60
CA GLN A 11 -5.08 -6.02 2.81
C GLN A 11 -6.44 -5.69 3.40
N GLN A 12 -6.57 -4.51 3.99
CA GLN A 12 -7.90 -3.92 4.22
C GLN A 12 -8.67 -3.83 2.90
N ILE A 13 -9.97 -4.02 3.00
CA ILE A 13 -10.89 -4.10 1.86
C ILE A 13 -11.30 -2.70 1.36
N GLY A 14 -10.34 -1.97 0.80
CA GLY A 14 -10.57 -0.64 0.23
C GLY A 14 -11.44 -0.65 -1.03
N ALA A 15 -12.28 0.39 -1.18
CA ALA A 15 -13.12 0.53 -2.37
C ALA A 15 -12.27 0.57 -3.66
N GLY A 16 -12.66 -0.21 -4.67
CA GLY A 16 -11.95 -0.25 -5.96
C GLY A 16 -10.61 -1.00 -5.91
N TRP A 17 -10.42 -1.89 -4.93
CA TRP A 17 -9.13 -2.54 -4.64
C TRP A 17 -8.01 -1.52 -4.41
N SER A 18 -8.36 -0.41 -3.75
CA SER A 18 -7.41 0.67 -3.47
C SER A 18 -6.57 0.38 -2.24
N PRO A 19 -5.27 0.71 -2.26
CA PRO A 19 -4.49 1.11 -3.43
C PRO A 19 -4.02 -0.10 -4.25
N ALA A 20 -3.59 0.11 -5.50
CA ALA A 20 -3.22 -0.94 -6.46
C ALA A 20 -2.12 -1.91 -5.97
N LEU A 21 -1.32 -1.55 -4.97
CA LEU A 21 -0.40 -2.46 -4.30
C LEU A 21 -1.10 -3.72 -3.76
N SER A 22 -2.40 -3.64 -3.46
CA SER A 22 -3.24 -4.79 -3.05
C SER A 22 -3.24 -5.88 -4.12
N ILE A 23 -3.23 -5.49 -5.40
CA ILE A 23 -3.12 -6.41 -6.53
C ILE A 23 -1.69 -6.91 -6.66
N ALA A 24 -0.69 -6.05 -6.52
CA ALA A 24 0.71 -6.48 -6.53
C ALA A 24 0.99 -7.53 -5.44
N LYS A 25 0.37 -7.39 -4.25
CA LYS A 25 0.39 -8.38 -3.15
C LYS A 25 -0.21 -9.71 -3.60
N ALA A 26 -1.43 -9.65 -4.13
CA ALA A 26 -2.17 -10.81 -4.62
C ALA A 26 -1.39 -11.59 -5.70
N LEU A 27 -0.85 -10.89 -6.69
CA LEU A 27 -0.09 -11.49 -7.78
C LEU A 27 1.26 -12.07 -7.31
N ALA A 28 1.94 -11.41 -6.36
CA ALA A 28 3.15 -11.96 -5.77
C ALA A 28 2.90 -13.26 -4.97
N ALA A 29 1.78 -13.34 -4.24
CA ALA A 29 1.38 -14.58 -3.57
C ALA A 29 1.04 -15.70 -4.57
N LEU A 30 0.36 -15.35 -5.66
CA LEU A 30 0.08 -16.28 -6.77
C LEU A 30 1.37 -16.80 -7.44
N ALA A 31 2.33 -15.92 -7.74
CA ALA A 31 3.59 -16.29 -8.36
C ALA A 31 4.35 -17.31 -7.50
N GLU A 32 4.45 -17.04 -6.20
CA GLU A 32 5.11 -17.93 -5.25
C GLU A 32 4.36 -19.27 -5.08
N ALA A 33 3.02 -19.23 -5.02
CA ALA A 33 2.21 -20.43 -4.94
C ALA A 33 2.41 -21.33 -6.16
N ARG A 34 2.43 -20.75 -7.38
CA ARG A 34 2.74 -21.46 -8.63
C ARG A 34 4.14 -22.09 -8.60
N ARG A 35 5.14 -21.36 -8.09
CA ARG A 35 6.52 -21.84 -7.97
C ARG A 35 6.68 -23.00 -7.00
N THR A 36 5.84 -23.08 -5.97
CA THR A 36 5.98 -24.04 -4.87
C THR A 36 4.92 -25.16 -4.88
N GLY A 37 3.92 -25.09 -5.77
CA GLY A 37 2.77 -25.99 -5.75
C GLY A 37 1.82 -25.78 -4.56
N ALA A 38 1.94 -24.63 -3.88
CA ALA A 38 1.12 -24.24 -2.75
C ALA A 38 -0.21 -23.60 -3.21
N GLU A 39 -1.12 -23.35 -2.26
CA GLU A 39 -2.33 -22.55 -2.50
C GLU A 39 -2.05 -21.06 -2.24
N ALA A 40 -2.56 -20.17 -3.10
CA ALA A 40 -2.49 -18.73 -2.86
C ALA A 40 -3.78 -18.24 -2.18
N VAL A 41 -3.64 -17.56 -1.05
CA VAL A 41 -4.78 -17.01 -0.29
C VAL A 41 -4.66 -15.50 -0.14
N TYR A 42 -5.75 -14.80 -0.43
CA TYR A 42 -5.91 -13.38 -0.15
C TYR A 42 -6.81 -13.18 1.07
N TRP A 43 -6.18 -12.82 2.18
CA TRP A 43 -6.83 -12.48 3.43
C TRP A 43 -7.51 -11.12 3.34
N LEU A 44 -8.84 -11.12 3.44
CA LEU A 44 -9.65 -9.92 3.54
C LEU A 44 -9.59 -9.43 4.98
N ALA A 45 -8.93 -8.29 5.24
CA ALA A 45 -8.90 -7.72 6.59
C ALA A 45 -10.22 -6.99 6.92
N ASP A 46 -11.32 -7.72 6.84
CA ASP A 46 -12.70 -7.23 6.91
C ASP A 46 -13.27 -7.10 8.33
N GLU A 47 -12.50 -7.53 9.34
CA GLU A 47 -12.74 -7.24 10.76
C GLU A 47 -12.13 -5.90 11.21
N ASP A 48 -11.30 -5.25 10.37
CA ASP A 48 -10.73 -3.95 10.75
C ASP A 48 -11.80 -2.86 10.78
N HIS A 49 -11.62 -1.79 11.56
CA HIS A 49 -12.63 -0.74 11.73
C HIS A 49 -12.11 0.67 11.40
N ASP A 50 -10.96 0.77 10.74
CA ASP A 50 -10.44 2.04 10.22
C ASP A 50 -11.19 2.46 8.95
N HIS A 51 -12.27 3.21 9.15
CA HIS A 51 -13.09 3.74 8.06
C HIS A 51 -12.35 4.77 7.22
N ALA A 52 -11.45 5.54 7.83
CA ALA A 52 -10.80 6.64 7.14
C ALA A 52 -9.85 6.12 6.05
N GLU A 53 -9.17 5.02 6.34
CA GLU A 53 -8.27 4.35 5.40
C GLU A 53 -9.04 3.75 4.21
N VAL A 54 -10.09 2.97 4.44
CA VAL A 54 -10.81 2.28 3.35
C VAL A 54 -11.74 3.18 2.53
N ALA A 55 -12.18 4.32 3.09
CA ALA A 55 -13.08 5.25 2.42
C ALA A 55 -12.37 6.21 1.46
N SER A 56 -11.06 6.43 1.66
CA SER A 56 -10.29 7.44 0.92
C SER A 56 -9.68 6.81 -0.33
N VAL A 57 -10.12 7.25 -1.50
CA VAL A 57 -9.69 6.71 -2.79
C VAL A 57 -9.25 7.82 -3.75
N VAL A 58 -8.65 7.40 -4.86
CA VAL A 58 -8.39 8.26 -6.01
C VAL A 58 -9.24 7.76 -7.18
N GLY A 59 -9.79 8.69 -7.95
CA GLY A 59 -10.45 8.43 -9.22
C GLY A 59 -10.01 9.43 -10.27
N TRP A 60 -10.74 9.44 -11.39
CA TRP A 60 -10.47 10.33 -12.51
C TRP A 60 -11.66 11.26 -12.76
N ASP A 61 -11.35 12.54 -13.01
CA ASP A 61 -12.24 13.52 -13.59
C ASP A 61 -11.63 13.95 -14.94
N GLY A 62 -12.11 13.35 -16.02
CA GLY A 62 -11.44 13.39 -17.31
C GLY A 62 -10.03 12.79 -17.21
N SER A 63 -9.00 13.59 -17.51
CA SER A 63 -7.59 13.18 -17.39
C SER A 63 -6.97 13.49 -16.02
N ARG A 64 -7.70 14.15 -15.11
CA ARG A 64 -7.16 14.61 -13.83
C ARG A 64 -7.45 13.62 -12.71
N LEU A 65 -6.42 13.29 -11.93
CA LEU A 65 -6.60 12.54 -10.69
C LEU A 65 -7.29 13.39 -9.62
N VAL A 66 -8.37 12.85 -9.05
CA VAL A 66 -9.15 13.48 -7.99
C VAL A 66 -9.20 12.57 -6.77
N ARG A 67 -9.13 13.16 -5.57
CA ARG A 67 -9.35 12.44 -4.32
C ARG A 67 -10.84 12.39 -4.04
N HIS A 68 -11.35 11.21 -3.72
CA HIS A 68 -12.74 11.01 -3.29
C HIS A 68 -12.77 10.31 -1.95
N ARG A 69 -13.81 10.59 -1.15
CA ARG A 69 -14.04 9.88 0.11
C ARG A 69 -15.48 9.40 0.17
N PHE A 70 -15.66 8.09 0.19
CA PHE A 70 -16.97 7.48 0.39
C PHE A 70 -17.48 7.75 1.81
N ARG A 71 -18.79 7.99 1.94
CA ARG A 71 -19.44 8.23 3.22
C ARG A 71 -20.33 7.06 3.57
N PHE A 72 -19.90 6.27 4.55
CA PHE A 72 -20.66 5.14 5.05
C PHE A 72 -21.52 5.57 6.25
N ASP A 73 -22.83 5.47 6.13
CA ASP A 73 -23.76 5.73 7.23
C ASP A 73 -23.82 4.49 8.15
N THR A 74 -22.90 4.44 9.12
CA THR A 74 -22.78 3.33 10.07
C THR A 74 -22.42 3.82 11.46
N ARG A 75 -22.65 2.96 12.46
CA ARG A 75 -22.21 3.24 13.83
C ARG A 75 -20.68 3.29 13.90
N PRO A 76 -20.09 4.19 14.72
CA PRO A 76 -18.65 4.19 14.96
C PRO A 76 -18.16 2.82 15.43
N GLY A 77 -17.01 2.38 14.89
CA GLY A 77 -16.43 1.08 15.20
C GLY A 77 -17.03 -0.10 14.41
N THR A 78 -17.91 0.14 13.42
CA THR A 78 -18.35 -0.92 12.51
C THR A 78 -17.16 -1.46 11.71
N ALA A 79 -17.00 -2.77 11.63
CA ALA A 79 -15.94 -3.39 10.84
C ALA A 79 -16.16 -3.13 9.33
N THR A 80 -15.06 -3.00 8.60
CA THR A 80 -15.04 -2.66 7.17
C THR A 80 -15.85 -3.63 6.33
N GLY A 81 -15.95 -4.90 6.74
CA GLY A 81 -16.74 -5.92 6.06
C GLY A 81 -18.25 -5.70 6.11
N TRP A 82 -18.72 -4.94 7.11
CA TRP A 82 -20.13 -4.60 7.32
C TRP A 82 -20.48 -3.20 6.82
N LEU A 83 -19.52 -2.45 6.29
CA LEU A 83 -19.83 -1.15 5.72
C LEU A 83 -20.78 -1.33 4.53
N PRO A 84 -21.90 -0.58 4.48
CA PRO A 84 -22.90 -0.73 3.43
C PRO A 84 -22.33 -0.26 2.10
N TRP A 85 -22.64 -0.99 1.04
CA TRP A 85 -22.36 -0.57 -0.33
C TRP A 85 -23.68 -0.38 -1.06
N SER A 86 -24.26 0.81 -0.89
CA SER A 86 -25.57 1.17 -1.43
C SER A 86 -25.50 1.51 -2.93
N PRO A 87 -26.65 1.57 -3.64
CA PRO A 87 -26.70 2.04 -5.03
C PRO A 87 -26.07 3.42 -5.25
N GLN A 88 -26.12 4.31 -4.25
CA GLN A 88 -25.42 5.59 -4.30
C GLN A 88 -23.90 5.41 -4.34
N HIS A 89 -23.33 4.54 -3.51
CA HIS A 89 -21.91 4.23 -3.52
C HIS A 89 -21.48 3.64 -4.87
N GLN A 90 -22.28 2.72 -5.41
CA GLN A 90 -22.04 2.13 -6.73
C GLN A 90 -22.04 3.20 -7.84
N ALA A 91 -22.99 4.15 -7.81
CA ALA A 91 -23.06 5.24 -8.78
C ALA A 91 -21.88 6.22 -8.67
N GLU A 92 -21.46 6.58 -7.44
CA GLU A 92 -20.27 7.40 -7.21
C GLU A 92 -19.00 6.69 -7.71
N ALA A 93 -18.83 5.41 -7.40
CA ALA A 93 -17.70 4.60 -7.85
C ALA A 93 -17.68 4.48 -9.39
N THR A 94 -18.84 4.31 -10.02
CA THR A 94 -18.97 4.26 -11.48
C THR A 94 -18.59 5.59 -12.14
N LYS A 95 -18.89 6.73 -11.51
CA LYS A 95 -18.44 8.04 -12.02
C LYS A 95 -16.91 8.18 -11.95
N LEU A 96 -16.29 7.70 -10.88
CA LEU A 96 -14.85 7.83 -10.66
C LEU A 96 -14.02 6.92 -11.56
N TRP A 97 -14.55 5.73 -11.86
CA TRP A 97 -13.75 4.66 -12.47
C TRP A 97 -14.38 4.05 -13.71
N GLY A 98 -15.59 4.46 -14.13
CA GLY A 98 -16.35 3.84 -15.21
C GLY A 98 -17.13 2.59 -14.75
N PRO A 99 -17.72 1.82 -15.68
CA PRO A 99 -18.61 0.69 -15.35
C PRO A 99 -17.99 -0.36 -14.41
N LEU A 100 -18.75 -0.79 -13.42
CA LEU A 100 -18.33 -1.75 -12.38
C LEU A 100 -19.30 -2.95 -12.35
N PRO A 101 -18.83 -4.15 -11.99
CA PRO A 101 -19.73 -5.26 -11.72
C PRO A 101 -20.63 -4.97 -10.52
N GLU A 102 -21.78 -5.64 -10.48
CA GLU A 102 -22.65 -5.64 -9.30
C GLU A 102 -21.94 -6.30 -8.11
N PRO A 103 -22.06 -5.75 -6.90
CA PRO A 103 -21.43 -6.31 -5.72
C PRO A 103 -22.09 -7.65 -5.34
N GLU A 104 -21.33 -8.59 -4.81
CA GLU A 104 -21.86 -9.92 -4.41
C GLU A 104 -22.84 -9.85 -3.24
N ALA A 105 -22.76 -8.79 -2.45
CA ALA A 105 -23.64 -8.43 -1.36
C ALA A 105 -23.65 -6.90 -1.23
N PRO A 106 -24.68 -6.27 -0.63
CA PRO A 106 -24.76 -4.80 -0.48
C PRO A 106 -23.81 -4.27 0.61
N THR A 107 -22.58 -4.75 0.63
CA THR A 107 -21.50 -4.38 1.56
C THR A 107 -20.21 -4.08 0.81
N LEU A 108 -19.30 -3.35 1.45
CA LEU A 108 -17.98 -3.08 0.90
C LEU A 108 -17.20 -4.37 0.61
N ARG A 109 -17.40 -5.41 1.44
CA ARG A 109 -16.87 -6.76 1.16
C ARG A 109 -17.42 -7.32 -0.14
N GLY A 110 -18.74 -7.25 -0.36
CA GLY A 110 -19.38 -7.72 -1.58
C GLY A 110 -18.86 -7.00 -2.84
N HIS A 111 -18.60 -5.70 -2.73
CA HIS A 111 -17.93 -4.91 -3.78
C HIS A 111 -16.50 -5.40 -4.08
N VAL A 112 -15.70 -5.62 -3.04
CA VAL A 112 -14.31 -6.11 -3.19
C VAL A 112 -14.26 -7.52 -3.77
N LEU A 113 -15.15 -8.42 -3.33
CA LEU A 113 -15.25 -9.78 -3.85
C LEU A 113 -15.61 -9.79 -5.34
N ALA A 114 -16.62 -9.01 -5.75
CA ALA A 114 -17.05 -8.89 -7.14
C ALA A 114 -15.92 -8.37 -8.04
N LEU A 115 -15.19 -7.35 -7.60
CA LEU A 115 -14.04 -6.81 -8.34
C LEU A 115 -12.85 -7.76 -8.41
N GLY A 116 -12.69 -8.64 -7.42
CA GLY A 116 -11.56 -9.57 -7.33
C GLY A 116 -11.61 -10.74 -8.32
N ARG A 117 -12.72 -10.94 -9.05
CA ARG A 117 -12.91 -12.09 -9.97
C ARG A 117 -11.73 -12.39 -10.89
N PRO A 118 -11.10 -11.41 -11.55
CA PRO A 118 -9.93 -11.68 -12.40
C PRO A 118 -8.75 -12.33 -11.67
N LEU A 119 -8.61 -12.11 -10.36
CA LEU A 119 -7.60 -12.76 -9.53
C LEU A 119 -8.05 -14.15 -9.07
N TRP A 120 -9.33 -14.31 -8.73
CA TRP A 120 -9.91 -15.60 -8.33
C TRP A 120 -9.80 -16.63 -9.46
N GLU A 121 -10.12 -16.22 -10.70
CA GLU A 121 -10.00 -17.04 -11.92
C GLU A 121 -8.55 -17.48 -12.19
N ARG A 122 -7.56 -16.75 -11.67
CA ARG A 122 -6.12 -17.08 -11.77
C ARG A 122 -5.62 -18.02 -10.68
N GLY A 123 -6.52 -18.47 -9.79
CA GLY A 123 -6.25 -19.43 -8.72
C GLY A 123 -6.01 -18.82 -7.35
N LEU A 124 -6.29 -17.53 -7.15
CA LEU A 124 -6.23 -16.92 -5.83
C LEU A 124 -7.51 -17.25 -5.09
N ARG A 125 -7.44 -17.60 -3.81
CA ARG A 125 -8.64 -17.81 -2.99
C ARG A 125 -8.91 -16.62 -2.07
N PRO A 126 -10.08 -15.98 -2.11
CA PRO A 126 -10.46 -15.02 -1.09
C PRO A 126 -10.67 -15.75 0.24
N PHE A 127 -10.19 -15.16 1.33
CA PHE A 127 -10.42 -15.66 2.67
C PHE A 127 -10.89 -14.55 3.60
N SER A 128 -12.14 -14.66 4.05
CA SER A 128 -12.71 -13.79 5.07
C SER A 128 -12.57 -14.47 6.44
N PRO A 129 -11.83 -13.88 7.40
CA PRO A 129 -11.73 -14.40 8.77
C PRO A 129 -13.01 -14.25 9.58
N THR A 130 -14.02 -13.60 9.01
CA THR A 130 -15.31 -13.34 9.65
C THR A 130 -16.44 -14.18 9.05
N ASN A 131 -16.11 -15.19 8.24
CA ASN A 131 -17.06 -16.27 7.94
C ASN A 131 -17.28 -17.11 9.22
N PRO A 132 -18.52 -17.28 9.71
CA PRO A 132 -18.83 -18.08 10.89
C PRO A 132 -18.23 -19.49 10.86
N GLU A 133 -18.22 -20.15 9.69
CA GLU A 133 -17.71 -21.53 9.53
C GLU A 133 -16.25 -21.69 9.94
N VAL A 134 -15.44 -20.64 9.78
CA VAL A 134 -14.03 -20.64 10.18
C VAL A 134 -13.79 -19.87 11.48
N ARG A 135 -14.66 -18.90 11.80
CA ARG A 135 -14.50 -18.01 12.95
C ARG A 135 -15.00 -18.62 14.27
N ASP A 136 -16.11 -19.34 14.24
CA ASP A 136 -16.68 -19.97 15.43
C ASP A 136 -15.76 -21.02 16.05
N PRO A 137 -15.11 -21.91 15.26
CA PRO A 137 -14.28 -22.98 15.83
C PRO A 137 -13.03 -22.49 16.58
N ILE A 138 -12.53 -21.28 16.28
CA ILE A 138 -11.29 -20.77 16.87
C ILE A 138 -11.50 -19.95 18.16
N GLN A 139 -12.75 -19.69 18.57
CA GLN A 139 -13.01 -18.78 19.70
C GLN A 139 -12.37 -19.25 21.01
N ALA A 140 -12.46 -20.55 21.33
CA ALA A 140 -11.85 -21.11 22.54
C ALA A 140 -10.31 -20.95 22.55
N GLU A 141 -9.69 -21.06 21.38
CA GLU A 141 -8.24 -20.87 21.23
C GLU A 141 -7.84 -19.40 21.35
N LEU A 142 -8.66 -18.48 20.83
CA LEU A 142 -8.46 -17.04 21.03
C LEU A 142 -8.64 -16.64 22.50
N GLU A 143 -9.59 -17.24 23.22
CA GLU A 143 -9.74 -17.06 24.67
C GLU A 143 -8.50 -17.56 25.43
N ARG A 144 -7.97 -18.72 25.06
CA ARG A 144 -6.71 -19.24 25.59
C ARG A 144 -5.58 -18.23 25.36
N TRP A 145 -5.43 -17.72 24.14
CA TRP A 145 -4.40 -16.72 23.82
C TRP A 145 -4.57 -15.41 24.58
N ARG A 146 -5.80 -14.96 24.79
CA ARG A 146 -6.10 -13.77 25.59
C ARG A 146 -5.66 -13.92 27.05
N SER A 147 -5.62 -15.15 27.56
CA SER A 147 -5.07 -15.46 28.89
C SER A 147 -3.54 -15.51 28.94
N LEU A 148 -2.88 -15.70 27.78
CA LEU A 148 -1.43 -15.57 27.68
C LEU A 148 -1.10 -14.07 27.66
N ASP A 149 -0.18 -13.63 28.53
CA ASP A 149 0.28 -12.23 28.55
C ASP A 149 1.15 -11.89 27.33
N LEU A 150 0.53 -11.90 26.14
CA LEU A 150 1.14 -11.60 24.85
C LEU A 150 1.58 -10.13 24.79
N GLN A 151 0.88 -9.25 25.52
CA GLN A 151 1.20 -7.84 25.61
C GLN A 151 2.61 -7.62 26.18
N ALA A 152 2.98 -8.30 27.27
CA ALA A 152 4.34 -8.18 27.81
C ALA A 152 5.40 -8.64 26.79
N GLY A 153 5.12 -9.69 26.02
CA GLY A 153 6.02 -10.16 24.96
C GLY A 153 6.21 -9.13 23.84
N LEU A 154 5.11 -8.48 23.42
CA LEU A 154 5.14 -7.42 22.41
C LEU A 154 5.92 -6.19 22.88
N VAL A 155 5.70 -5.75 24.11
CA VAL A 155 6.41 -4.60 24.69
C VAL A 155 7.90 -4.89 24.79
N GLN A 156 8.28 -6.06 25.31
CA GLN A 156 9.69 -6.44 25.42
C GLN A 156 10.38 -6.49 24.04
N GLN A 157 9.69 -6.99 23.01
CA GLN A 157 10.25 -7.02 21.66
C GLN A 157 10.37 -5.61 21.06
N ALA A 158 9.38 -4.75 21.29
CA ALA A 158 9.45 -3.36 20.86
C ALA A 158 10.66 -2.64 21.48
N ASP A 159 10.90 -2.83 22.79
CA ASP A 159 12.05 -2.23 23.48
C ASP A 159 13.40 -2.73 22.90
N ARG A 160 13.49 -4.04 22.58
CA ARG A 160 14.68 -4.60 21.90
C ARG A 160 14.89 -3.98 20.52
N LEU A 161 13.82 -3.82 19.74
CA LEU A 161 13.89 -3.22 18.40
C LEU A 161 14.31 -1.74 18.47
N ILE A 162 13.78 -0.97 19.43
CA ILE A 162 14.20 0.41 19.68
C ILE A 162 15.69 0.46 20.01
N ALA A 163 16.16 -0.41 20.92
CA ALA A 163 17.57 -0.46 21.31
C ALA A 163 18.51 -0.77 20.12
N GLN A 164 18.01 -1.45 19.09
CA GLN A 164 18.74 -1.75 17.84
C GLN A 164 18.62 -0.63 16.79
N GLY A 165 17.95 0.47 17.10
CA GLY A 165 17.69 1.55 16.14
C GLY A 165 16.67 1.17 15.04
N ALA A 166 15.90 0.10 15.24
CA ALA A 166 14.87 -0.29 14.28
C ALA A 166 13.64 0.62 14.42
N PRO A 167 13.02 1.03 13.30
CA PRO A 167 11.80 1.84 13.35
C PRO A 167 10.64 1.01 13.91
N LEU A 168 9.88 1.61 14.83
CA LEU A 168 8.61 1.07 15.30
C LEU A 168 7.45 1.79 14.61
N PRO A 169 6.82 1.17 13.60
CA PRO A 169 5.70 1.81 12.90
C PRO A 169 4.41 1.84 13.74
N LEU A 170 4.30 1.03 14.80
CA LEU A 170 3.10 0.87 15.61
C LEU A 170 3.46 0.85 17.10
N ASP A 171 2.56 1.39 17.92
CA ASP A 171 2.64 1.28 19.38
C ASP A 171 2.24 -0.15 19.83
N PRO A 172 3.16 -0.94 20.42
CA PRO A 172 2.89 -2.32 20.85
C PRO A 172 1.72 -2.43 21.83
N ARG A 173 1.47 -1.41 22.66
CA ARG A 173 0.39 -1.41 23.67
C ARG A 173 -1.00 -1.26 23.05
N VAL A 174 -1.08 -0.57 21.92
CA VAL A 174 -2.32 -0.43 21.15
C VAL A 174 -2.56 -1.70 20.33
N GLN A 175 -1.50 -2.32 19.81
CA GLN A 175 -1.62 -3.46 18.90
C GLN A 175 -1.84 -4.82 19.58
N ALA A 176 -1.54 -4.94 20.87
CA ALA A 176 -1.86 -6.12 21.68
C ALA A 176 -3.33 -6.19 22.15
N ALA A 177 -4.13 -5.17 21.82
CA ALA A 177 -5.50 -5.05 22.33
C ALA A 177 -6.43 -6.16 21.78
N TRP A 178 -7.39 -6.54 22.61
CA TRP A 178 -8.48 -7.43 22.24
C TRP A 178 -9.76 -6.62 22.02
N PHE A 179 -10.61 -7.12 21.14
CA PHE A 179 -11.86 -6.49 20.78
C PHE A 179 -12.98 -7.53 20.79
N SER A 180 -14.19 -7.12 21.13
CA SER A 180 -15.39 -7.85 20.79
C SER A 180 -15.83 -7.45 19.38
N LEU A 181 -16.34 -8.41 18.62
CA LEU A 181 -16.92 -8.20 17.31
C LEU A 181 -18.30 -8.86 17.28
N ASP A 182 -19.32 -8.06 17.01
CA ASP A 182 -20.69 -8.54 16.82
C ASP A 182 -20.87 -9.05 15.38
N PRO A 183 -21.15 -10.36 15.17
CA PRO A 183 -21.34 -10.91 13.82
C PRO A 183 -22.61 -10.40 13.12
N GLY A 184 -23.62 -9.95 13.87
CA GLY A 184 -24.86 -9.42 13.31
C GLY A 184 -24.73 -7.98 12.87
N THR A 185 -24.06 -7.14 13.66
CA THR A 185 -23.96 -5.69 13.39
C THR A 185 -22.60 -5.25 12.83
N GLY A 186 -21.58 -6.11 12.90
CA GLY A 186 -20.20 -5.77 12.58
C GLY A 186 -19.55 -4.83 13.60
N ARG A 187 -20.22 -4.50 14.72
CA ARG A 187 -19.68 -3.56 15.69
C ARG A 187 -18.45 -4.17 16.38
N ARG A 188 -17.31 -3.50 16.27
CA ARG A 188 -16.06 -3.87 16.90
C ARG A 188 -15.72 -2.90 18.03
N GLN A 189 -15.58 -3.41 19.26
CA GLN A 189 -15.32 -2.58 20.44
C GLN A 189 -14.12 -3.11 21.20
N ARG A 190 -13.28 -2.21 21.71
CA ARG A 190 -12.13 -2.60 22.53
C ARG A 190 -12.65 -3.24 23.82
N LEU A 191 -12.02 -4.35 24.21
CA LEU A 191 -12.24 -5.01 25.48
C LEU A 191 -11.14 -4.62 26.46
N GLU A 192 -11.53 -4.25 27.67
CA GLU A 192 -10.57 -3.97 28.72
C GLU A 192 -9.98 -5.27 29.32
N PRO A 193 -8.80 -5.19 29.98
CA PRO A 193 -8.24 -6.35 30.67
C PRO A 193 -9.22 -6.94 31.69
N GLY A 194 -9.42 -8.26 31.65
CA GLY A 194 -10.35 -8.97 32.54
C GLY A 194 -11.83 -8.89 32.15
N GLU A 195 -12.20 -8.10 31.14
CA GLU A 195 -13.59 -8.02 30.67
C GLU A 195 -14.03 -9.32 29.98
N VAL A 196 -15.13 -9.91 30.44
CA VAL A 196 -15.68 -11.15 29.89
C VAL A 196 -16.36 -10.86 28.54
N LEU A 197 -16.09 -11.68 27.53
CA LEU A 197 -16.75 -11.57 26.24
C LEU A 197 -18.24 -11.92 26.40
N ALA A 198 -19.13 -11.04 25.95
CA ALA A 198 -20.56 -11.33 25.97
C ALA A 198 -20.91 -12.50 25.02
N LYS A 199 -21.89 -13.31 25.42
CA LYS A 199 -22.34 -14.48 24.64
C LYS A 199 -22.80 -14.07 23.24
N GLY A 200 -22.34 -14.80 22.23
CA GLY A 200 -22.69 -14.57 20.82
C GLY A 200 -21.82 -13.52 20.11
N LEU A 201 -20.85 -12.91 20.80
CA LEU A 201 -19.82 -12.07 20.17
C LEU A 201 -18.57 -12.90 19.88
N TRP A 202 -17.74 -12.42 18.95
CA TRP A 202 -16.43 -12.97 18.65
C TRP A 202 -15.30 -12.16 19.29
N LEU A 203 -14.25 -12.81 19.74
CA LEU A 203 -12.96 -12.16 20.01
C LEU A 203 -12.28 -11.80 18.70
N SER A 204 -11.86 -10.54 18.57
CA SER A 204 -11.07 -10.02 17.45
C SER A 204 -9.74 -9.45 17.94
N PRO A 205 -8.59 -9.93 17.43
CA PRO A 205 -7.29 -9.44 17.84
C PRO A 205 -6.91 -8.09 17.21
N GLY A 206 -6.04 -7.34 17.89
CA GLY A 206 -5.31 -6.19 17.34
C GLY A 206 -4.28 -6.61 16.28
N ALA A 207 -3.70 -5.63 15.57
CA ALA A 207 -2.93 -5.92 14.35
C ALA A 207 -1.68 -6.80 14.60
N ALA A 208 -1.09 -6.77 15.80
CA ALA A 208 0.05 -7.61 16.13
C ALA A 208 -0.31 -9.10 16.37
N ILE A 209 -1.57 -9.40 16.71
CA ILE A 209 -2.01 -10.78 16.96
C ILE A 209 -2.70 -11.38 15.72
N ARG A 210 -3.20 -10.54 14.79
CA ARG A 210 -3.80 -10.99 13.51
C ARG A 210 -2.91 -11.97 12.71
N PRO A 211 -1.57 -11.77 12.58
CA PRO A 211 -0.68 -12.76 11.96
C PRO A 211 -0.79 -14.17 12.53
N LEU A 212 -0.87 -14.28 13.87
CA LEU A 212 -0.98 -15.55 14.57
C LEU A 212 -2.33 -16.20 14.23
N MET A 213 -3.41 -15.42 14.28
CA MET A 213 -4.75 -15.90 13.95
C MET A 213 -4.86 -16.37 12.49
N GLN A 214 -4.17 -15.73 11.56
CA GLN A 214 -4.09 -16.19 10.18
C GLN A 214 -3.47 -17.59 10.09
N SER A 215 -2.42 -17.87 10.87
CA SER A 215 -1.74 -19.17 10.88
C SER A 215 -2.46 -20.23 11.74
N LEU A 216 -3.38 -19.80 12.61
CA LEU A 216 -4.32 -20.70 13.28
C LEU A 216 -5.40 -21.21 12.31
N LEU A 217 -5.87 -20.33 11.42
CA LEU A 217 -6.95 -20.63 10.48
C LEU A 217 -6.46 -21.34 9.20
N LEU A 218 -5.21 -21.15 8.83
CA LEU A 218 -4.65 -21.64 7.57
C LEU A 218 -3.25 -22.24 7.81
N PRO A 219 -2.85 -23.29 7.08
CA PRO A 219 -1.50 -23.86 7.13
C PRO A 219 -0.51 -22.95 6.36
N VAL A 220 -0.27 -21.76 6.87
CA VAL A 220 0.54 -20.73 6.19
C VAL A 220 2.01 -21.10 6.21
N ALA A 221 2.58 -21.37 5.04
CA ALA A 221 4.02 -21.63 4.87
C ALA A 221 4.80 -20.34 4.63
N ALA A 222 4.20 -19.38 3.92
CA ALA A 222 4.81 -18.08 3.67
C ALA A 222 3.79 -16.96 3.56
N VAL A 223 4.22 -15.73 3.86
CA VAL A 223 3.41 -14.52 3.75
C VAL A 223 4.10 -13.48 2.87
N VAL A 224 3.34 -12.86 1.96
CA VAL A 224 3.82 -11.77 1.10
C VAL A 224 3.47 -10.43 1.72
N LEU A 225 4.47 -9.68 2.14
CA LEU A 225 4.33 -8.45 2.93
C LEU A 225 5.00 -7.23 2.28
N GLY A 226 4.36 -6.07 2.39
CA GLY A 226 4.95 -4.78 2.03
C GLY A 226 5.95 -4.27 3.09
N PRO A 227 6.72 -3.21 2.79
CA PRO A 227 7.78 -2.71 3.68
C PRO A 227 7.30 -2.37 5.10
N SER A 228 6.17 -1.66 5.22
CA SER A 228 5.58 -1.28 6.50
C SER A 228 5.08 -2.48 7.30
N GLU A 229 4.63 -3.53 6.61
CA GLU A 229 4.08 -4.71 7.27
C GLU A 229 5.16 -5.59 7.87
N ARG A 230 6.25 -5.78 7.13
CA ARG A 230 7.43 -6.49 7.66
C ARG A 230 7.92 -5.87 8.97
N ALA A 231 7.87 -4.54 9.09
CA ALA A 231 8.31 -3.86 10.29
C ALA A 231 7.45 -4.19 11.52
N TYR A 232 6.12 -4.32 11.39
CA TYR A 232 5.28 -4.77 12.51
C TYR A 232 5.33 -6.28 12.72
N TRP A 233 5.55 -7.08 11.68
CA TRP A 233 5.70 -8.54 11.83
C TRP A 233 6.88 -8.92 12.73
N ARG A 234 7.94 -8.08 12.76
CA ARG A 234 9.06 -8.23 13.72
C ARG A 234 8.65 -8.11 15.18
N LEU A 235 7.54 -7.41 15.48
CA LEU A 235 6.99 -7.35 16.84
C LEU A 235 6.41 -8.70 17.27
N CYS A 236 5.89 -9.47 16.31
CA CYS A 236 5.15 -10.69 16.57
C CYS A 236 6.06 -11.93 16.68
N GLU A 237 7.34 -11.79 16.31
CA GLU A 237 8.36 -12.85 16.35
C GLU A 237 8.36 -13.70 17.65
N PRO A 238 8.40 -13.12 18.86
CA PRO A 238 8.42 -13.92 20.08
C PRO A 238 7.05 -14.54 20.43
N LEU A 239 5.98 -14.16 19.74
CA LEU A 239 4.64 -14.65 20.05
C LEU A 239 4.36 -16.02 19.45
N TRP A 240 5.01 -16.38 18.33
CA TRP A 240 4.79 -17.64 17.62
C TRP A 240 4.99 -18.86 18.52
N ASP A 241 6.14 -18.93 19.20
CA ASP A 241 6.45 -20.02 20.15
C ASP A 241 5.47 -20.03 21.32
N ARG A 242 5.03 -18.84 21.76
CA ARG A 242 4.15 -18.68 22.92
C ARG A 242 2.73 -19.19 22.66
N VAL A 243 2.26 -19.05 21.42
CA VAL A 243 0.97 -19.61 20.99
C VAL A 243 1.09 -21.04 20.46
N GLY A 244 2.31 -21.54 20.24
CA GLY A 244 2.58 -22.90 19.77
C GLY A 244 2.36 -23.07 18.26
N LEU A 245 2.53 -22.01 17.48
CA LEU A 245 2.38 -22.04 16.02
C LEU A 245 3.71 -21.82 15.31
N PRO A 246 3.96 -22.47 14.16
CA PRO A 246 5.14 -22.21 13.36
C PRO A 246 5.05 -20.82 12.72
N ALA A 247 6.14 -20.05 12.78
CA ALA A 247 6.23 -18.77 12.10
C ALA A 247 6.34 -18.98 10.58
N PRO A 248 5.51 -18.33 9.74
CA PRO A 248 5.61 -18.45 8.30
C PRO A 248 6.82 -17.69 7.76
N ARG A 249 7.35 -18.12 6.62
CA ARG A 249 8.43 -17.41 5.94
C ARG A 249 7.93 -16.07 5.38
N ILE A 250 8.61 -14.98 5.70
CA ILE A 250 8.28 -13.66 5.16
C ILE A 250 8.90 -13.48 3.78
N LEU A 251 8.05 -13.18 2.80
CA LEU A 251 8.44 -12.82 1.44
C LEU A 251 8.16 -11.34 1.21
N PRO A 252 9.16 -10.55 0.79
CA PRO A 252 8.92 -9.16 0.44
C PRO A 252 8.12 -9.09 -0.86
N ARG A 253 7.12 -8.22 -0.89
CA ARG A 253 6.42 -7.89 -2.13
C ARG A 253 7.28 -6.97 -3.01
N PRO A 254 7.42 -7.25 -4.32
CA PRO A 254 8.02 -6.32 -5.27
C PRO A 254 7.10 -5.12 -5.53
N SER A 255 7.70 -3.94 -5.76
CA SER A 255 6.94 -2.77 -6.23
C SER A 255 6.64 -2.90 -7.73
N VAL A 256 5.42 -2.54 -8.12
CA VAL A 256 4.97 -2.58 -9.51
C VAL A 256 4.75 -1.15 -10.01
N PHE A 257 5.30 -0.84 -11.18
CA PHE A 257 5.09 0.42 -11.88
C PHE A 257 4.58 0.14 -13.29
N VAL A 258 3.45 0.77 -13.64
CA VAL A 258 2.87 0.71 -14.98
C VAL A 258 3.14 2.04 -15.65
N MET A 259 3.97 2.00 -16.69
CA MET A 259 4.51 3.14 -17.41
C MET A 259 3.80 3.30 -18.76
N PRO A 260 3.49 4.54 -19.20
CA PRO A 260 2.90 4.76 -20.52
C PRO A 260 3.80 4.29 -21.67
N SER A 261 3.18 3.96 -22.81
CA SER A 261 3.91 3.59 -24.03
C SER A 261 4.85 4.70 -24.50
N GLY A 262 5.96 4.31 -25.13
CA GLY A 262 6.97 5.24 -25.66
C GLY A 262 8.01 5.74 -24.64
N TYR A 263 7.77 5.56 -23.33
CA TYR A 263 8.73 5.92 -22.30
C TYR A 263 9.74 4.81 -21.99
N ARG A 264 10.92 5.18 -21.50
CA ARG A 264 11.97 4.26 -21.03
C ARG A 264 12.59 4.82 -19.76
N ILE A 265 12.70 3.99 -18.73
CA ILE A 265 13.39 4.33 -17.48
C ILE A 265 14.02 3.09 -16.86
N ALA A 266 15.24 3.22 -16.36
CA ALA A 266 15.92 2.15 -15.63
C ALA A 266 15.51 2.18 -14.13
N PRO A 267 15.51 1.03 -13.42
CA PRO A 267 15.10 0.98 -12.01
C PRO A 267 15.89 1.91 -11.06
N ASP A 268 17.18 2.11 -11.31
CA ASP A 268 18.07 3.01 -10.55
C ASP A 268 17.78 4.50 -10.77
N GLN A 269 17.10 4.85 -11.86
CA GLN A 269 16.71 6.21 -12.20
C GLN A 269 15.38 6.65 -11.55
N MET A 270 14.63 5.71 -10.96
CA MET A 270 13.31 5.96 -10.41
C MET A 270 13.30 7.02 -9.30
N ASP A 271 14.32 7.06 -8.46
CA ASP A 271 14.42 8.08 -7.40
C ASP A 271 14.73 9.48 -7.95
N ALA A 272 15.59 9.58 -8.96
CA ALA A 272 15.87 10.85 -9.64
C ALA A 272 14.60 11.39 -10.32
N LEU A 273 13.84 10.52 -11.00
CA LEU A 273 12.53 10.86 -11.56
C LEU A 273 11.58 11.36 -10.45
N ARG A 274 11.43 10.61 -9.35
CA ARG A 274 10.54 10.95 -8.22
C ARG A 274 10.84 12.33 -7.64
N LEU A 275 12.12 12.64 -7.45
CA LEU A 275 12.60 13.90 -6.87
C LEU A 275 12.57 15.08 -7.88
N GLY A 276 12.37 14.80 -9.17
CA GLY A 276 12.50 15.81 -10.22
C GLY A 276 13.93 16.31 -10.40
N ALA A 277 14.90 15.43 -10.12
CA ALA A 277 16.34 15.65 -10.29
C ALA A 277 16.72 15.32 -11.75
N TRP A 278 16.31 16.21 -12.67
CA TRP A 278 16.44 16.04 -14.12
C TRP A 278 17.91 15.93 -14.58
N ASP A 279 18.80 16.57 -13.85
CA ASP A 279 20.25 16.53 -13.98
C ASP A 279 20.84 15.13 -13.78
N ASN A 280 20.23 14.32 -12.91
CA ASN A 280 20.63 12.94 -12.66
C ASN A 280 20.04 11.93 -13.65
N LEU A 281 19.11 12.37 -14.52
CA LEU A 281 18.52 11.54 -15.56
C LEU A 281 19.26 11.70 -16.88
N GLY A 282 19.40 12.93 -17.36
CA GLY A 282 20.05 13.21 -18.64
C GLY A 282 21.04 14.37 -18.52
N PRO A 283 22.35 14.14 -18.74
CA PRO A 283 23.30 15.24 -18.75
C PRO A 283 22.99 16.19 -19.91
N TRP A 284 22.95 17.48 -19.62
CA TRP A 284 22.92 18.52 -20.66
C TRP A 284 24.34 18.70 -21.21
N ALA A 285 24.52 18.41 -22.49
CA ALA A 285 25.84 18.50 -23.14
C ALA A 285 26.24 19.93 -23.52
N GLY A 286 25.32 20.89 -23.46
CA GLY A 286 25.58 22.28 -23.78
C GLY A 286 26.09 23.10 -22.60
N VAL A 287 26.37 24.38 -22.84
CA VAL A 287 26.74 25.33 -21.79
C VAL A 287 25.46 25.82 -21.10
N PHE A 288 25.48 25.89 -19.76
CA PHE A 288 24.38 26.45 -18.99
C PHE A 288 24.37 27.99 -19.07
N PRO A 289 23.19 28.62 -19.23
CA PRO A 289 23.02 30.05 -19.06
C PRO A 289 23.68 30.64 -17.80
N THR A 290 23.63 29.95 -16.66
CA THR A 290 24.35 30.41 -15.45
C THR A 290 25.88 30.40 -15.61
N GLY A 291 26.43 29.41 -16.32
CA GLY A 291 27.84 29.31 -16.62
C GLY A 291 28.36 30.35 -17.62
N MET A 292 27.45 30.99 -18.37
CA MET A 292 27.80 32.09 -19.28
C MET A 292 27.93 33.44 -18.57
N VAL A 293 27.41 33.57 -17.34
CA VAL A 293 27.40 34.83 -16.60
C VAL A 293 28.45 34.79 -15.49
N GLN A 294 29.48 35.61 -15.63
CA GLN A 294 30.52 35.78 -14.61
C GLN A 294 29.96 36.53 -13.39
N GLU A 295 30.42 36.13 -12.20
CA GLU A 295 30.12 36.85 -10.97
C GLU A 295 30.95 38.13 -10.92
N ILE A 296 30.26 39.27 -11.08
CA ILE A 296 30.86 40.60 -10.99
C ILE A 296 30.78 41.06 -9.54
N GLN A 297 31.90 41.45 -8.95
CA GLN A 297 31.89 42.07 -7.62
C GLN A 297 31.41 43.53 -7.73
N PRO A 298 30.57 44.03 -6.79
CA PRO A 298 30.21 45.43 -6.79
C PRO A 298 31.47 46.29 -6.59
N ASP A 299 31.50 47.46 -7.23
CA ASP A 299 32.60 48.40 -7.06
C ASP A 299 32.72 48.83 -5.59
N SER A 300 33.92 48.68 -5.03
CA SER A 300 34.24 49.07 -3.65
C SER A 300 34.04 50.57 -3.40
N ALA A 301 34.07 51.41 -4.45
CA ALA A 301 33.84 52.85 -4.34
C ALA A 301 32.36 53.22 -4.18
N TRP A 302 31.41 52.29 -4.42
CA TRP A 302 29.98 52.58 -4.29
C TRP A 302 29.55 52.62 -2.81
N PRO A 303 28.54 53.43 -2.46
CA PRO A 303 27.89 53.35 -1.14
C PRO A 303 27.44 51.92 -0.81
N MET A 304 27.59 51.52 0.45
CA MET A 304 27.24 50.16 0.92
C MET A 304 25.82 49.73 0.51
N ALA A 305 24.84 50.63 0.59
CA ALA A 305 23.47 50.36 0.19
C ALA A 305 23.33 50.00 -1.30
N ILE A 306 24.15 50.62 -2.17
CA ILE A 306 24.18 50.32 -3.61
C ILE A 306 24.88 48.99 -3.86
N GLN A 307 25.99 48.69 -3.16
CA GLN A 307 26.66 47.40 -3.24
C GLN A 307 25.72 46.24 -2.85
N GLU A 308 24.96 46.38 -1.76
CA GLU A 308 23.97 45.39 -1.34
C GLU A 308 22.82 45.23 -2.32
N ARG A 309 22.33 46.33 -2.92
CA ARG A 309 21.31 46.26 -3.96
C ARG A 309 21.83 45.54 -5.20
N PHE A 310 23.06 45.83 -5.63
CA PHE A 310 23.70 45.16 -6.76
C PHE A 310 23.85 43.66 -6.52
N ARG A 311 24.38 43.23 -5.36
CA ARG A 311 24.47 41.80 -5.00
C ARG A 311 23.10 41.12 -5.02
N ARG A 312 22.05 41.78 -4.52
CA ARG A 312 20.68 41.26 -4.56
C ARG A 312 20.16 41.10 -5.99
N GLU A 313 20.37 42.07 -6.87
CA GLU A 313 19.95 41.98 -8.26
C GLU A 313 20.73 40.92 -9.05
N GLN A 314 22.03 40.78 -8.78
CA GLN A 314 22.86 39.72 -9.37
C GLN A 314 22.39 38.33 -8.91
N ALA A 315 22.11 38.15 -7.60
CA ALA A 315 21.56 36.92 -7.07
C ALA A 315 20.19 36.58 -7.70
N ARG A 316 19.29 37.57 -7.83
CA ARG A 316 18.00 37.41 -8.53
C ARG A 316 18.16 37.02 -9.99
N SER A 317 19.14 37.61 -10.68
CA SER A 317 19.43 37.31 -12.09
C SER A 317 19.96 35.89 -12.24
N ARG A 318 20.90 35.47 -11.37
CA ARG A 318 21.40 34.09 -11.31
C ARG A 318 20.29 33.10 -11.00
N GLU A 319 19.38 33.41 -10.08
CA GLU A 319 18.21 32.58 -9.79
C GLU A 319 17.30 32.39 -11.02
N ARG A 320 17.06 33.47 -11.79
CA ARG A 320 16.28 33.40 -13.04
C ARG A 320 16.97 32.54 -14.10
N LEU A 321 18.29 32.65 -14.24
CA LEU A 321 19.07 31.81 -15.16
C LEU A 321 19.05 30.34 -14.72
N GLY A 322 19.14 30.06 -13.42
CA GLY A 322 19.01 28.70 -12.89
C GLY A 322 17.68 28.04 -13.23
N LYS A 323 16.58 28.81 -13.40
CA LYS A 323 15.30 28.29 -13.89
C LYS A 323 15.38 27.83 -15.36
N LEU A 324 16.20 28.49 -16.18
CA LEU A 324 16.47 28.06 -17.56
C LEU A 324 17.34 26.80 -17.58
N ASP A 325 18.40 26.74 -16.77
CA ASP A 325 19.24 25.53 -16.64
C ASP A 325 18.40 24.30 -16.27
N ARG A 326 17.49 24.46 -15.30
CA ARG A 326 16.56 23.40 -14.91
C ARG A 326 15.63 22.97 -16.06
N ARG A 327 15.23 23.90 -16.91
CA ARG A 327 14.43 23.61 -18.12
C ARG A 327 15.25 22.83 -19.15
N LEU A 328 16.52 23.18 -19.34
CA LEU A 328 17.45 22.45 -20.22
C LEU A 328 17.69 21.03 -19.73
N HIS A 329 17.89 20.84 -18.42
CA HIS A 329 17.96 19.51 -17.82
C HIS A 329 16.67 18.71 -18.04
N ARG A 330 15.49 19.31 -17.88
CA ARG A 330 14.21 18.63 -18.18
C ARG A 330 14.13 18.21 -19.65
N GLU A 331 14.57 19.06 -20.57
CA GLU A 331 14.57 18.74 -21.99
C GLU A 331 15.55 17.60 -22.32
N ALA A 332 16.74 17.60 -21.72
CA ALA A 332 17.71 16.52 -21.84
C ALA A 332 17.17 15.19 -21.29
N ALA A 333 16.58 15.23 -20.08
CA ALA A 333 15.90 14.08 -19.50
C ALA A 333 14.76 13.60 -20.41
N GLY A 334 14.01 14.50 -21.04
CA GLY A 334 12.90 14.13 -21.92
C GLY A 334 13.35 13.37 -23.17
N ARG A 335 14.46 13.78 -23.78
CA ARG A 335 15.07 13.04 -24.90
C ARG A 335 15.51 11.64 -24.48
N MET A 336 16.06 11.48 -23.29
CA MET A 336 16.45 10.16 -22.78
C MET A 336 15.23 9.27 -22.48
N LEU A 337 14.24 9.84 -21.80
CA LEU A 337 13.05 9.10 -21.35
C LEU A 337 12.07 8.80 -22.49
N GLY A 338 12.17 9.49 -23.64
CA GLY A 338 11.29 9.32 -24.79
C GLY A 338 10.03 10.19 -24.78
N GLY A 339 9.91 11.15 -23.84
CA GLY A 339 8.74 12.02 -23.70
C GLY A 339 8.90 13.06 -22.59
N ASP A 340 7.81 13.66 -22.10
CA ASP A 340 7.88 14.67 -21.02
C ASP A 340 8.20 14.02 -19.66
N PRO A 341 9.35 14.33 -19.02
CA PRO A 341 9.71 13.75 -17.73
C PRO A 341 8.72 14.08 -16.61
N GLU A 342 8.11 15.26 -16.66
CA GLU A 342 7.17 15.68 -15.61
C GLU A 342 5.86 14.91 -15.72
N PHE A 343 5.38 14.64 -16.95
CA PHE A 343 4.26 13.75 -17.17
C PHE A 343 4.56 12.34 -16.64
N LEU A 344 5.71 11.76 -17.01
CA LEU A 344 6.11 10.45 -16.51
C LEU A 344 6.21 10.43 -14.98
N ARG A 345 6.79 11.47 -14.38
CA ARG A 345 6.87 11.62 -12.91
C ARG A 345 5.49 11.67 -12.27
N GLN A 346 4.55 12.43 -12.82
CA GLN A 346 3.19 12.52 -12.29
C GLN A 346 2.41 11.22 -12.44
N THR A 347 2.69 10.44 -13.48
CA THR A 347 2.07 9.12 -13.71
C THR A 347 2.62 8.04 -12.79
N LEU A 348 3.95 7.97 -12.63
CA LEU A 348 4.61 6.96 -11.78
C LEU A 348 4.65 7.35 -10.30
N PHE A 349 4.60 8.64 -10.00
CA PHE A 349 4.64 9.19 -8.64
C PHE A 349 3.53 10.24 -8.39
N PRO A 350 2.24 9.89 -8.58
CA PRO A 350 1.15 10.81 -8.30
C PRO A 350 1.18 11.28 -6.84
N PHE A 351 1.01 12.58 -6.62
CA PHE A 351 1.18 13.23 -5.32
C PHE A 351 2.54 12.94 -4.63
N GLY A 352 3.59 12.64 -5.40
CA GLY A 352 4.93 12.36 -4.90
C GLY A 352 5.10 10.97 -4.26
N ARG A 353 4.12 10.08 -4.42
CA ARG A 353 4.15 8.71 -3.90
C ARG A 353 4.07 7.70 -5.04
N PRO A 354 4.68 6.50 -4.90
CA PRO A 354 4.60 5.47 -5.93
C PRO A 354 3.16 5.21 -6.39
N GLN A 355 2.97 5.08 -7.71
CA GLN A 355 1.68 4.88 -8.37
C GLN A 355 0.83 3.82 -7.66
N GLU A 356 1.40 2.63 -7.42
CA GLU A 356 0.74 1.51 -6.75
C GLU A 356 0.20 1.84 -5.34
N ARG A 357 0.66 2.92 -4.69
CA ARG A 357 0.20 3.35 -3.36
C ARG A 357 -0.89 4.41 -3.41
N VAL A 358 -1.26 4.87 -4.59
CA VAL A 358 -2.15 6.02 -4.78
C VAL A 358 -3.34 5.65 -5.65
N ILE A 359 -3.07 5.04 -6.81
CA ILE A 359 -4.14 4.71 -7.76
C ILE A 359 -4.95 3.51 -7.23
N PRO A 360 -6.25 3.43 -7.55
CA PRO A 360 -7.05 2.24 -7.29
C PRO A 360 -6.51 1.06 -8.10
N GLY A 361 -6.76 -0.16 -7.64
CA GLY A 361 -6.39 -1.37 -8.37
C GLY A 361 -7.22 -1.62 -9.63
N LEU A 362 -8.38 -0.96 -9.75
CA LEU A 362 -9.34 -1.21 -10.82
C LEU A 362 -8.78 -1.19 -12.26
N PRO A 363 -7.92 -0.22 -12.67
CA PRO A 363 -7.34 -0.23 -14.01
C PRO A 363 -6.57 -1.53 -14.31
N TRP A 364 -5.91 -2.11 -13.31
CA TRP A 364 -5.18 -3.36 -13.47
C TRP A 364 -6.11 -4.57 -13.53
N LEU A 365 -7.16 -4.61 -12.70
CA LEU A 365 -8.15 -5.70 -12.70
C LEU A 365 -8.89 -5.84 -14.03
N ARG A 366 -9.09 -4.72 -14.75
CA ARG A 366 -9.77 -4.72 -16.05
C ARG A 366 -8.94 -5.32 -17.19
N SER A 367 -7.62 -5.35 -17.05
CA SER A 367 -6.73 -5.86 -18.09
C SER A 367 -6.13 -7.20 -17.66
N GLY A 368 -6.73 -8.29 -18.16
CA GLY A 368 -6.20 -9.63 -17.95
C GLY A 368 -4.75 -9.77 -18.42
N ALA A 369 -4.44 -9.19 -19.60
CA ALA A 369 -3.08 -9.17 -20.15
C ALA A 369 -2.09 -8.46 -19.22
N LEU A 370 -2.47 -7.34 -18.60
CA LEU A 370 -1.63 -6.65 -17.64
C LEU A 370 -1.42 -7.49 -16.38
N LEU A 371 -2.47 -8.14 -15.84
CA LEU A 371 -2.32 -9.03 -14.68
C LEU A 371 -1.35 -10.18 -14.98
N ASP A 372 -1.46 -10.80 -16.15
CA ASP A 372 -0.59 -11.90 -16.57
C ASP A 372 0.84 -11.41 -16.79
N ALA A 373 1.03 -10.25 -17.44
CA ALA A 373 2.35 -9.64 -17.61
C ALA A 373 3.02 -9.26 -16.28
N ILE A 374 2.26 -8.76 -15.30
CA ILE A 374 2.76 -8.53 -13.94
C ILE A 374 3.17 -9.87 -13.32
N LEU A 375 2.29 -10.87 -13.38
CA LEU A 375 2.46 -12.17 -12.74
C LEU A 375 3.69 -12.93 -13.28
N ASP A 376 3.90 -12.90 -14.58
CA ASP A 376 5.03 -13.58 -15.24
C ASP A 376 6.38 -12.94 -14.92
N ARG A 377 6.38 -11.66 -14.53
CA ARG A 377 7.59 -10.90 -14.15
C ARG A 377 7.82 -10.84 -12.63
N MET A 378 7.01 -11.53 -11.82
CA MET A 378 7.18 -11.57 -10.36
C MET A 378 8.38 -12.44 -9.97
N ASP A 379 9.59 -11.88 -9.99
CA ASP A 379 10.84 -12.54 -9.60
C ASP A 379 11.44 -12.00 -8.28
N GLY A 380 10.87 -12.42 -7.15
CA GLY A 380 11.42 -12.07 -5.84
C GLY A 380 11.28 -10.58 -5.50
N THR A 381 12.39 -9.86 -5.26
CA THR A 381 12.36 -8.52 -4.64
C THR A 381 12.55 -7.36 -5.61
N ARG A 382 12.73 -7.62 -6.91
CA ARG A 382 13.04 -6.59 -7.89
C ARG A 382 11.78 -5.79 -8.26
N PRO A 383 11.88 -4.47 -8.48
CA PRO A 383 10.76 -3.72 -9.01
C PRO A 383 10.34 -4.25 -10.38
N VAL A 384 9.04 -4.46 -10.56
CA VAL A 384 8.46 -4.85 -11.84
C VAL A 384 8.02 -3.59 -12.56
N ILE A 385 8.72 -3.27 -13.65
CA ILE A 385 8.40 -2.13 -14.53
C ILE A 385 7.78 -2.68 -15.81
N LEU A 386 6.55 -2.25 -16.09
CA LEU A 386 5.78 -2.62 -17.27
C LEU A 386 5.47 -1.39 -18.10
N VAL A 387 5.40 -1.57 -19.41
CA VAL A 387 4.98 -0.55 -20.36
C VAL A 387 3.54 -0.88 -20.77
N GLU A 388 2.65 0.11 -20.72
CA GLU A 388 1.29 0.00 -21.26
C GLU A 388 1.37 -0.33 -22.76
N GLU A 389 0.63 -1.35 -23.18
CA GLU A 389 0.45 -1.62 -24.60
C GLU A 389 -0.46 -0.53 -25.19
N PRO A 390 -0.16 -0.03 -26.40
CA PRO A 390 -0.83 1.11 -27.01
C PRO A 390 -2.30 0.86 -27.38
#